data_AF-A0A556PM72-F1
#
_entry.id   AF-A0A556PM72-F1
#
_cell.length_a   1.000
_cell.length_b   1.000
_cell.length_c   1.000
_cell.angle_alpha   90.00
_cell.angle_beta   90.00
_cell.angle_gamma   90.00
#
_symmetry.space_group_name_H-M   'P 1'
#
loop_
_entity.id
_entity.type
_entity.pdbx_description
1 polymer ?
#
loop_
_entity_poly.entity_id
_entity_poly.type
_entity_poly.pdbx_seq_one_letter_code
_entity_poly.pdbx_strand_id
1 'polypeptide(L)'
;MSKEKINQTIKVIYGIVVTILFLFAADLILGNEGTNDRVGLLLIIVALFISFVYEFYKSLIEENKKSAIIDFLFVILGTVVIINIII
;
A
#
# COMPACT_ATOMS: atom_id res chain seq x y z
N MET A 1 22.17 11.67 -7.42
CA MET A 1 21.00 12.24 -6.71
C MET A 1 21.19 12.00 -5.22
N SER A 2 20.92 12.97 -4.33
CA SER A 2 21.14 12.79 -2.89
C SER A 2 20.09 11.86 -2.27
N LYS A 3 20.43 11.18 -1.17
CA LYS A 3 19.50 10.31 -0.42
C LYS A 3 18.22 11.05 -0.02
N GLU A 4 18.34 12.32 0.35
CA GLU A 4 17.22 13.19 0.70
C GLU A 4 16.27 13.42 -0.47
N LYS A 5 16.80 13.68 -1.67
CA LYS A 5 15.98 13.82 -2.88
C LYS A 5 15.27 12.51 -3.23
N ILE A 6 15.94 11.37 -3.08
CA ILE A 6 15.34 10.04 -3.32
C ILE A 6 14.18 9.80 -2.35
N ASN A 7 14.36 10.06 -1.05
CA ASN A 7 13.31 9.89 -0.05
C ASN A 7 12.09 10.79 -0.32
N GLN A 8 12.33 12.05 -0.71
CA GLN A 8 11.25 12.96 -1.08
C GLN A 8 10.49 12.45 -2.31
N THR A 9 11.20 12.01 -3.35
CA THR A 9 10.59 11.43 -4.55
C THR A 9 9.74 10.20 -4.21
N ILE A 10 10.26 9.28 -3.40
CA ILE A 10 9.52 8.06 -2.99
C ILE A 10 8.27 8.44 -2.20
N LYS A 11 8.36 9.40 -1.28
CA LYS A 11 7.19 9.89 -0.51
C LYS A 11 6.10 10.45 -1.43
N VAL A 12 6.47 11.23 -2.44
CA VAL A 12 5.52 11.82 -3.39
C VAL A 12 4.87 10.72 -4.24
N ILE A 13 5.68 9.81 -4.80
CA ILE A 13 5.18 8.69 -5.63
C ILE A 13 4.23 7.81 -4.81
N TYR A 14 4.61 7.46 -3.58
CA TYR A 14 3.78 6.72 -2.64
C TYR A 14 2.40 7.39 -2.46
N GLY A 15 2.39 8.68 -2.13
CA GLY A 15 1.15 9.42 -1.92
C GLY A 15 0.26 9.44 -3.16
N ILE A 16 0.84 9.65 -4.35
CA ILE A 16 0.11 9.64 -5.63
C ILE A 16 -0.50 8.26 -5.89
N VAL A 17 0.30 7.19 -5.79
CA VAL A 17 -0.14 5.81 -6.08
C VAL A 17 -1.29 5.40 -5.15
N VAL A 18 -1.14 5.62 -3.84
CA VAL A 18 -2.17 5.26 -2.86
C VAL A 18 -3.45 6.07 -3.09
N THR A 19 -3.34 7.37 -3.38
CA THR A 19 -4.51 8.21 -3.68
C THR A 19 -5.26 7.71 -4.91
N ILE A 20 -4.54 7.40 -5.99
CA ILE A 20 -5.12 6.88 -7.23
C ILE A 20 -5.84 5.54 -6.97
N LEU A 21 -5.22 4.63 -6.22
CA LEU A 21 -5.84 3.34 -5.89
C LEU A 21 -7.13 3.50 -5.09
N PHE A 22 -7.16 4.40 -4.12
CA PHE A 22 -8.39 4.67 -3.35
C PHE A 22 -9.48 5.30 -4.19
N LEU A 23 -9.14 6.20 -5.12
CA LEU A 23 -10.13 6.79 -6.03
C LEU A 23 -10.74 5.73 -6.97
N PHE A 24 -9.91 4.86 -7.56
CA PHE A 24 -10.41 3.76 -8.38
C PHE A 24 -11.22 2.75 -7.55
N ALA A 25 -10.80 2.45 -6.33
CA ALA A 25 -11.58 1.59 -5.45
C ALA A 25 -12.95 2.19 -5.13
N ALA A 26 -13.00 3.48 -4.83
CA ALA A 26 -14.24 4.19 -4.55
C ALA A 26 -15.17 4.19 -5.76
N ASP A 27 -14.64 4.45 -6.96
CA ASP A 27 -15.42 4.39 -8.21
C ASP A 27 -15.99 2.99 -8.47
N LEU A 28 -15.21 1.94 -8.24
CA LEU A 28 -15.67 0.55 -8.45
C LEU A 28 -16.68 0.07 -7.40
N ILE A 29 -16.61 0.57 -6.16
CA ILE A 29 -17.51 0.17 -5.05
C ILE A 29 -18.78 1.01 -5.03
N LEU A 30 -18.67 2.32 -5.27
CA LEU A 30 -19.78 3.27 -5.18
C LEU A 30 -20.40 3.57 -6.55
N GLY A 31 -19.77 3.11 -7.62
CA GLY A 31 -20.23 3.26 -8.99
C GLY A 31 -21.56 2.54 -9.24
N ASN A 32 -22.36 3.13 -10.12
CA ASN A 32 -23.74 2.73 -10.37
C ASN A 32 -23.89 1.33 -11.02
N GLU A 33 -22.77 0.70 -11.40
CA GLU A 33 -22.75 -0.59 -12.10
C GLU A 33 -22.63 -1.80 -11.16
N GLY A 34 -22.36 -1.61 -9.85
CA GLY A 34 -22.50 -2.61 -8.76
C GLY A 34 -21.88 -4.01 -8.96
N THR A 35 -21.09 -4.21 -10.01
CA THR A 35 -20.62 -5.52 -10.47
C THR A 35 -19.16 -5.79 -10.11
N ASN A 36 -18.44 -4.75 -9.67
CA ASN A 36 -16.98 -4.82 -9.46
C ASN A 36 -16.56 -4.57 -8.00
N ASP A 37 -17.46 -4.72 -7.03
CA ASP A 37 -17.17 -4.53 -5.59
C ASP A 37 -15.95 -5.34 -5.12
N ARG A 38 -15.79 -6.57 -5.63
CA ARG A 38 -14.63 -7.42 -5.31
C ARG A 38 -13.31 -6.83 -5.81
N VAL A 39 -13.31 -6.22 -7.00
CA VAL A 39 -12.13 -5.57 -7.57
C VAL A 39 -11.83 -4.30 -6.80
N GLY A 40 -12.85 -3.51 -6.45
CA GLY A 40 -12.68 -2.33 -5.60
C GLY A 40 -12.11 -2.67 -4.21
N LEU A 41 -12.61 -3.73 -3.56
CA LEU A 41 -12.05 -4.24 -2.31
C LEU A 41 -10.60 -4.71 -2.47
N LEU A 42 -10.27 -5.39 -3.57
CA LEU A 42 -8.89 -5.78 -3.88
C LEU A 42 -7.97 -4.55 -4.02
N LEU A 43 -8.43 -3.47 -4.67
CA LEU A 43 -7.65 -2.23 -4.77
C LEU A 43 -7.40 -1.59 -3.40
N ILE A 44 -8.37 -1.63 -2.47
CA ILE A 44 -8.17 -1.18 -1.08
C ILE A 44 -7.08 -2.00 -0.40
N ILE A 45 -7.15 -3.33 -0.54
CA ILE A 45 -6.16 -4.24 0.07
C ILE A 45 -4.76 -3.97 -0.50
N VAL A 46 -4.65 -3.77 -1.81
CA VAL A 46 -3.38 -3.41 -2.46
C VAL A 46 -2.86 -2.05 -1.98
N ALA A 47 -3.73 -1.04 -1.83
CA ALA A 47 -3.35 0.27 -1.30
C ALA A 47 -2.82 0.18 0.15
N LEU A 48 -3.49 -0.60 1.00
CA LEU A 48 -3.03 -0.88 2.37
C LEU A 48 -1.69 -1.62 2.38
N PHE A 49 -1.53 -2.61 1.50
CA PHE A 49 -0.26 -3.33 1.38
C PHE A 49 0.89 -2.41 0.98
N ILE A 50 0.69 -1.53 0.00
CA ILE A 50 1.68 -0.52 -0.39
C ILE A 50 2.01 0.41 0.79
N SER A 51 1.03 0.74 1.62
CA SER A 51 1.22 1.53 2.84
C SER A 51 2.13 0.83 3.85
N PHE A 52 1.93 -0.48 4.10
CA PHE A 52 2.82 -1.26 4.97
C PHE A 52 4.24 -1.37 4.42
N VAL A 53 4.38 -1.55 3.10
CA VAL A 53 5.70 -1.57 2.45
C VAL A 53 6.42 -0.22 2.60
N TYR A 54 5.69 0.88 2.46
CA TYR A 54 6.24 2.22 2.65
C TYR A 54 6.65 2.49 4.11
N GLU A 55 5.84 2.07 5.08
CA GLU A 55 6.17 2.18 6.51
C GLU A 55 7.40 1.34 6.86
N PHE A 56 7.48 0.11 6.37
CA PHE A 56 8.67 -0.73 6.53
C PHE A 56 9.93 -0.07 5.94
N TYR A 57 9.83 0.46 4.72
CA TYR A 57 10.93 1.21 4.08
C TYR A 57 11.37 2.41 4.93
N LYS A 58 10.42 3.19 5.45
CA LYS A 58 10.70 4.32 6.33
C LYS A 58 11.40 3.88 7.62
N SER A 59 10.91 2.82 8.27
CA SER A 59 11.49 2.26 9.49
C SER A 59 12.92 1.75 9.29
N LEU A 60 13.25 1.22 8.11
CA LEU A 60 14.62 0.84 7.76
C LEU A 60 15.55 2.05 7.65
N ILE A 61 15.07 3.15 7.06
CA ILE A 61 15.87 4.39 6.92
C ILE A 61 16.07 5.08 8.26
N GLU A 62 15.05 5.09 9.11
CA GLU A 62 15.10 5.69 10.45
C GLU A 62 15.83 4.80 11.47
N GLU A 63 16.38 3.65 11.04
CA GLU A 63 17.07 2.65 11.86
C GLU A 63 16.24 2.17 13.07
N ASN A 64 14.91 2.30 13.00
CA ASN A 64 13.99 1.92 14.05
C ASN A 64 13.67 0.42 13.99
N LYS A 65 14.55 -0.37 14.60
CA LYS A 65 14.49 -1.84 14.57
C LYS A 65 13.18 -2.43 15.09
N LYS A 66 12.55 -1.80 16.10
CA LYS A 66 11.28 -2.30 16.66
C LYS A 66 10.13 -2.10 15.68
N SER A 67 10.03 -0.91 15.09
CA SER A 67 9.02 -0.63 14.07
C SER A 67 9.24 -1.49 12.84
N ALA A 68 10.48 -1.61 12.36
CA ALA A 68 10.80 -2.41 11.18
C ALA A 68 10.35 -3.88 11.29
N ILE A 69 10.45 -4.50 12.47
CA ILE A 69 9.97 -5.88 12.70
C ILE A 69 8.43 -5.95 12.59
N ILE A 70 7.73 -4.99 13.20
CA ILE A 70 6.27 -4.92 13.16
C ILE A 70 5.80 -4.69 11.73
N ASP A 71 6.38 -3.71 11.04
CA ASP A 71 6.02 -3.36 9.67
C ASP A 71 6.31 -4.53 8.72
N PHE A 72 7.41 -5.26 8.94
CA PHE A 72 7.72 -6.48 8.17
C PHE A 72 6.67 -7.57 8.36
N LEU A 73 6.15 -7.76 9.58
CA LEU A 73 5.04 -8.71 9.82
C LEU A 73 3.78 -8.27 9.07
N PHE A 74 3.46 -6.98 9.04
CA PHE A 74 2.32 -6.47 8.27
C PHE A 74 2.50 -6.66 6.77
N VAL A 75 3.71 -6.50 6.23
CA VAL A 75 4.01 -6.81 4.83
C VAL A 75 3.81 -8.31 4.54
N ILE A 76 4.28 -9.20 5.40
CA ILE A 76 4.05 -10.65 5.24
C ILE A 76 2.56 -10.97 5.27
N LEU A 77 1.82 -10.47 6.26
CA LEU A 77 0.39 -10.68 6.40
C LEU A 77 -0.37 -10.17 5.17
N GLY A 78 -0.07 -8.95 4.72
CA GLY A 78 -0.68 -8.38 3.52
C GLY A 78 -0.39 -9.20 2.27
N THR A 79 0.83 -9.73 2.12
CA THR A 79 1.21 -10.62 1.01
C THR A 79 0.37 -11.90 1.03
N VAL A 80 0.25 -12.54 2.21
CA VAL A 80 -0.56 -13.76 2.37
C VAL A 80 -2.03 -13.51 2.06
N VAL A 81 -2.59 -12.38 2.50
CA VAL A 81 -3.98 -11.99 2.19
C VAL A 81 -4.18 -11.80 0.69
N ILE A 82 -3.28 -11.07 0.02
CA ILE A 82 -3.37 -10.85 -1.44
C ILE A 82 -3.32 -12.18 -2.20
N ILE A 83 -2.39 -13.07 -1.84
CA ILE A 83 -2.26 -14.38 -2.48
C ILE A 83 -3.57 -15.19 -2.35
N ASN A 84 -4.16 -15.25 -1.16
CA ASN A 84 -5.41 -15.99 -0.92
C ASN A 84 -6.64 -15.38 -1.61
N ILE A 85 -6.58 -14.13 -2.04
CA ILE A 85 -7.67 -13.48 -2.79
C ILE A 85 -7.53 -13.74 -4.30
N ILE A 86 -6.29 -13.87 -4.78
CA ILE A 86 -5.99 -14.04 -6.21
C ILE A 86 -6.00 -15.51 -6.63
N ILE A 87 -5.52 -16.42 -5.77
CA ILE A 87 -5.42 -17.87 -6.00
C ILE A 87 -6.61 -18.58 -5.39
#